data_AF-A0A3S1A2D5-F1
#
_entry.id   AF-A0A3S1A2D5-F1
#
_cell.length_a   1.000
_cell.length_b   1.000
_cell.length_c   1.000
_cell.angle_alpha   90.00
_cell.angle_beta   90.00
_cell.angle_gamma   90.00
#
_symmetry.space_group_name_H-M   'P 1'
#
loop_
_entity.id
_entity.type
_entity.pdbx_description
1 polymer ?
#
loop_
_entity_poly.entity_id
_entity_poly.type
_entity_poly.pdbx_seq_one_letter_code
_entity_poly.pdbx_strand_id
1 'polypeptide(L)'
;MVQFERMWAKIRRLEVFSLAELTEFCDFEVSIPILAAYILALKESGYLLELTGKRNLITHGRYRLVRDLGQFAPILRDSVSMQVMGQFVQINYAMYDPNEDFYFPLIKED
;
A
#
# COMPACT_ATOMS: atom_id res chain seq x y z
N MET A 1 -12.70 -4.83 -3.84
CA MET A 1 -11.96 -4.36 -5.04
C MET A 1 -12.18 -2.89 -5.31
N VAL A 2 -13.42 -2.41 -5.55
CA VAL A 2 -13.72 -1.01 -5.92
C VAL A 2 -13.20 0.05 -4.93
N GLN A 3 -13.11 -0.28 -3.64
CA GLN A 3 -12.66 0.66 -2.61
C GLN A 3 -11.15 0.99 -2.68
N PHE A 4 -10.30 0.01 -3.01
CA PHE A 4 -8.85 0.24 -3.18
C PHE A 4 -8.55 1.03 -4.45
N GLU A 5 -9.31 0.82 -5.52
CA GLU A 5 -9.22 1.60 -6.77
C GLU A 5 -9.55 3.07 -6.56
N ARG A 6 -10.63 3.36 -5.80
CA ARG A 6 -10.99 4.74 -5.45
C ARG A 6 -9.92 5.41 -4.59
N MET A 7 -9.41 4.70 -3.60
CA MET A 7 -8.32 5.20 -2.76
C MET A 7 -7.05 5.47 -3.59
N TRP A 8 -6.67 4.53 -4.45
CA TRP A 8 -5.51 4.67 -5.33
C TRP A 8 -5.63 5.88 -6.25
N ALA A 9 -6.81 6.06 -6.88
CA ALA A 9 -7.09 7.24 -7.69
C ALA A 9 -6.95 8.56 -6.90
N LYS A 10 -7.24 8.56 -5.58
CA LYS A 10 -7.02 9.71 -4.70
C LYS A 10 -5.57 9.93 -4.36
N ILE A 11 -4.84 8.87 -3.99
CA ILE A 11 -3.39 8.92 -3.76
C ILE A 11 -2.67 9.53 -4.96
N ARG A 12 -3.03 9.10 -6.18
CA ARG A 12 -2.48 9.63 -7.44
C ARG A 12 -2.77 11.11 -7.66
N ARG A 13 -3.94 11.60 -7.23
CA ARG A 13 -4.31 13.01 -7.38
C ARG A 13 -3.64 13.91 -6.35
N LEU A 14 -3.45 13.40 -5.13
CA LEU A 14 -2.85 14.17 -4.03
C LEU A 14 -1.34 14.27 -4.17
N GLU A 15 -0.68 13.22 -4.68
CA GLU A 15 0.79 13.03 -4.79
C GLU A 15 1.55 13.06 -3.46
N VAL A 16 1.16 13.94 -2.53
CA VAL A 16 1.65 14.04 -1.16
C VAL A 16 0.46 14.17 -0.20
N PHE A 17 0.32 13.25 0.74
CA PHE A 17 -0.87 13.18 1.60
C PHE A 17 -0.56 12.60 2.99
N SER A 18 -1.48 12.78 3.91
CA SER A 18 -1.58 12.13 5.21
C SER A 18 -2.78 11.19 5.25
N LEU A 19 -2.82 10.28 6.22
CA LEU A 19 -3.98 9.41 6.40
C LEU A 19 -5.26 10.22 6.63
N ALA A 20 -5.18 11.33 7.39
CA ALA A 20 -6.32 12.21 7.67
C ALA A 20 -6.89 12.84 6.39
N GLU A 21 -6.02 13.43 5.55
CA GLU A 21 -6.42 13.96 4.24
C GLU A 21 -7.06 12.86 3.37
N LEU A 22 -6.54 11.62 3.42
CA LEU A 22 -7.12 10.50 2.67
C LEU A 22 -8.52 10.10 3.17
N THR A 23 -8.72 10.09 4.50
CA THR A 23 -10.00 9.73 5.13
C THR A 23 -11.12 10.72 4.83
N GLU A 24 -10.80 12.00 4.59
CA GLU A 24 -11.81 12.99 4.17
C GLU A 24 -12.41 12.69 2.79
N PHE A 25 -11.72 11.89 1.96
CA PHE A 25 -12.15 11.54 0.60
C PHE A 25 -12.66 10.11 0.44
N CYS A 26 -12.42 9.24 1.41
CA CYS A 26 -12.98 7.90 1.43
C CYS A 26 -14.37 7.95 2.07
N ASP A 27 -15.38 7.46 1.36
CA ASP A 27 -16.70 7.23 1.96
C ASP A 27 -16.54 6.39 3.24
N PHE A 28 -17.38 6.63 4.26
CA PHE A 28 -17.35 6.00 5.60
C PHE A 28 -17.34 4.46 5.64
N GLU A 29 -17.36 3.79 4.48
CA GLU A 29 -17.33 2.34 4.34
C GLU A 29 -15.97 1.70 4.64
N VAL A 30 -14.85 2.45 4.57
CA VAL A 30 -13.52 1.88 4.85
C VAL A 30 -13.04 2.28 6.23
N SER A 31 -12.77 1.29 7.08
CA SER A 31 -12.27 1.54 8.43
C SER A 31 -10.84 2.11 8.40
N ILE A 32 -10.55 3.04 9.30
CA ILE A 32 -9.22 3.64 9.47
C ILE A 32 -8.11 2.58 9.60
N PRO A 33 -8.29 1.46 10.35
CA PRO A 33 -7.29 0.40 10.42
C PRO A 33 -6.94 -0.22 9.05
N ILE A 34 -7.94 -0.42 8.18
CA ILE A 34 -7.72 -0.99 6.84
C ILE A 34 -6.93 0.00 5.97
N LEU A 35 -7.28 1.29 6.01
CA LEU A 35 -6.55 2.34 5.30
C LEU A 35 -5.09 2.43 5.77
N ALA A 36 -4.86 2.39 7.08
CA ALA A 36 -3.52 2.42 7.65
C ALA A 36 -2.69 1.20 7.22
N ALA A 37 -3.27 0.00 7.26
CA ALA A 37 -2.61 -1.22 6.79
C ALA A 37 -2.25 -1.14 5.29
N TYR A 38 -3.14 -0.57 4.47
CA TYR A 38 -2.89 -0.40 3.04
C TYR A 38 -1.77 0.63 2.75
N ILE A 39 -1.76 1.77 3.44
CA ILE A 39 -0.67 2.76 3.30
C ILE A 39 0.67 2.15 3.72
N LEU A 40 0.69 1.38 4.82
CA LEU A 40 1.89 0.68 5.25
C LEU A 40 2.36 -0.31 4.18
N ALA A 41 1.46 -1.13 3.65
CA ALA A 41 1.78 -2.07 2.58
C ALA A 41 2.36 -1.35 1.34
N LEU A 42 1.77 -0.22 0.93
CA LEU A 42 2.28 0.58 -0.17
C LEU A 42 3.68 1.15 0.12
N LYS A 43 3.92 1.64 1.34
CA LYS A 43 5.24 2.13 1.77
C LYS A 43 6.29 1.03 1.72
N GLU A 44 6.04 -0.08 2.40
CA GLU A 44 6.98 -1.21 2.49
C GLU A 44 7.24 -1.86 1.12
N SER A 45 6.26 -1.80 0.20
CA SER A 45 6.44 -2.25 -1.19
C SER A 45 7.07 -1.19 -2.11
N GLY A 46 7.46 -0.03 -1.59
CA GLY A 46 8.16 1.01 -2.36
C GLY A 46 7.27 1.89 -3.26
N TYR A 47 5.94 1.86 -3.10
CA TYR A 47 5.02 2.77 -3.81
C TYR A 47 4.96 4.15 -3.17
N LEU A 48 5.18 4.23 -1.86
CA LEU A 48 5.15 5.46 -1.09
C LEU A 48 6.47 5.72 -0.39
N LEU A 49 6.88 6.98 -0.31
CA LEU A 49 7.96 7.46 0.52
C LEU A 49 7.38 8.27 1.70
N GLU A 50 7.67 7.85 2.93
CA GLU A 50 7.33 8.62 4.13
C GLU A 50 8.26 9.83 4.26
N LEU A 51 7.68 11.04 4.32
CA LEU A 51 8.40 12.32 4.38
C LEU A 51 8.67 12.78 5.83
N THR A 52 7.81 12.38 6.77
CA THR A 52 7.93 12.75 8.19
C THR A 52 8.59 11.62 8.95
N GLY A 53 9.80 11.84 9.45
CA GLY A 53 10.61 10.77 10.04
C GLY A 53 10.19 10.29 11.44
N LYS A 54 10.35 8.98 11.64
CA LYS A 54 10.64 8.23 12.89
C LYS A 54 9.55 8.07 13.96
N ARG A 55 8.42 8.76 13.89
CA ARG A 55 7.25 8.33 14.69
C ARG A 55 6.47 7.39 13.79
N ASN A 56 6.67 6.07 13.94
CA ASN A 56 6.02 4.96 13.22
C ASN A 56 4.47 4.94 13.28
N LEU A 57 3.83 6.07 13.59
CA LEU A 57 2.40 6.25 13.62
C LEU A 57 1.95 6.62 12.22
N ILE A 58 1.45 5.63 11.48
CA ILE A 58 0.90 5.80 10.13
C ILE A 58 -0.11 6.96 10.07
N THR A 59 -0.85 7.16 11.16
CA THR A 59 -1.85 8.21 11.38
C THR A 59 -1.31 9.64 11.33
N HIS A 60 0.00 9.85 11.56
CA HIS A 60 0.64 11.17 11.58
C HIS A 60 1.66 11.36 10.45
N GLY A 61 1.88 10.32 9.64
CA GLY A 61 2.82 10.35 8.54
C GLY A 61 2.33 11.21 7.38
N ARG A 62 3.25 11.94 6.71
CA ARG A 62 3.05 12.39 5.33
C ARG A 62 3.77 11.45 4.39
N TYR A 63 3.10 11.07 3.31
CA TYR A 63 3.58 10.13 2.30
C TYR A 63 3.58 10.81 0.95
N ARG A 64 4.60 10.51 0.14
CA ARG A 64 4.69 10.89 -1.27
C ARG A 64 4.54 9.66 -2.14
N LEU A 65 3.72 9.74 -3.18
CA LEU A 65 3.68 8.73 -4.23
C LEU A 65 4.97 8.76 -5.04
N VAL A 66 5.66 7.62 -5.12
CA VAL A 66 6.93 7.50 -5.86
C VAL A 66 6.83 6.54 -7.05
N ARG A 67 5.88 5.60 -7.04
CA ARG A 67 5.61 4.68 -8.14
C ARG A 67 4.11 4.67 -8.43
N ASP A 68 3.72 5.01 -9.66
CA ASP A 68 2.33 5.04 -10.12
C ASP A 68 2.05 3.90 -11.11
N LEU A 69 1.08 3.03 -10.78
CA LEU A 69 0.57 1.93 -11.61
C LEU A 69 -0.58 2.33 -12.54
N GLY A 70 -0.86 3.63 -12.64
CA GLY A 70 -1.95 4.13 -13.45
C GLY A 70 -3.30 3.81 -12.83
N GLN A 71 -4.22 3.25 -13.62
CA GLN A 71 -5.60 3.06 -13.19
C GLN A 71 -5.79 1.91 -12.20
N PHE A 72 -4.83 0.99 -12.11
CA PHE A 72 -4.95 -0.20 -11.29
C PHE A 72 -4.33 0.00 -9.92
N ALA A 73 -5.12 -0.23 -8.87
CA ALA A 73 -4.61 -0.19 -7.50
C ALA A 73 -3.75 -1.43 -7.22
N PRO A 74 -2.60 -1.27 -6.54
CA PRO A 74 -1.88 -2.40 -5.95
C PRO A 74 -2.80 -3.21 -5.03
N ILE A 75 -2.79 -4.53 -5.15
CA ILE A 75 -3.67 -5.42 -4.37
C ILE A 75 -2.89 -6.06 -3.23
N LEU A 76 -3.34 -5.82 -1.99
CA LEU A 76 -2.82 -6.51 -0.82
C LEU A 76 -3.40 -7.94 -0.76
N ARG A 77 -2.53 -8.95 -0.77
CA ARG A 77 -2.91 -10.36 -0.60
C ARG A 77 -2.33 -10.95 0.67
N ASP A 78 -3.16 -11.51 1.53
CA ASP A 78 -2.78 -12.01 2.86
C ASP A 78 -1.84 -13.22 2.84
N SER A 79 -1.81 -14.02 1.77
CA SER A 79 -0.89 -15.15 1.64
C SER A 79 -0.57 -15.40 0.16
N VAL A 80 0.72 -15.37 -0.19
CA VAL A 80 1.21 -15.70 -1.52
C VAL A 80 2.36 -16.69 -1.39
N SER A 81 2.22 -17.84 -2.06
CA SER A 81 3.33 -18.76 -2.27
C SER A 81 4.07 -18.34 -3.54
N MET A 82 5.32 -17.91 -3.40
CA MET A 82 6.15 -17.49 -4.53
C MET A 82 7.37 -18.39 -4.64
N GLN A 83 7.80 -18.67 -5.86
CA GLN A 83 9.05 -19.38 -6.10
C GLN A 83 10.19 -18.36 -6.22
N VAL A 84 11.10 -18.37 -5.25
CA VAL A 84 12.29 -17.50 -5.23
C VAL A 84 13.52 -18.40 -5.32
N MET A 85 14.32 -18.22 -6.38
CA MET A 85 15.56 -18.99 -6.60
C MET A 85 15.36 -20.53 -6.53
N GLY A 86 14.22 -21.01 -7.03
CA GLY A 86 13.89 -22.44 -7.05
C GLY A 86 13.25 -22.99 -5.76
N GLN A 87 13.13 -22.19 -4.70
CA GLN A 87 12.46 -22.56 -3.45
C GLN A 87 11.07 -21.92 -3.36
N PHE A 88 10.09 -22.65 -2.82
CA PHE A 88 8.78 -22.09 -2.50
C PHE A 88 8.85 -21.37 -1.15
N VAL A 89 8.60 -20.07 -1.16
CA VAL A 89 8.53 -19.22 0.02
C VAL A 89 7.08 -18.77 0.20
N GLN A 90 6.54 -18.96 1.40
CA GLN A 90 5.22 -18.47 1.75
C GLN A 90 5.36 -17.09 2.40
N ILE A 91 4.76 -16.09 1.77
CA ILE A 91 4.75 -14.71 2.25
C ILE A 91 3.35 -14.43 2.78
N ASN A 92 3.23 -14.13 4.07
CA ASN A 92 2.02 -13.51 4.62
C ASN A 92 2.01 -12.09 4.09
N TYR A 93 1.08 -11.58 3.30
CA TYR A 93 1.12 -10.21 2.76
C TYR A 93 2.12 -9.94 1.62
N ALA A 94 1.59 -9.86 0.41
CA ALA A 94 2.30 -9.31 -0.74
C ALA A 94 1.41 -8.32 -1.50
N MET A 95 2.04 -7.31 -2.09
CA MET A 95 1.38 -6.40 -3.01
C MET A 95 1.55 -6.90 -4.44
N TYR A 96 0.43 -7.16 -5.12
CA TYR A 96 0.41 -7.53 -6.53
C TYR A 96 0.34 -6.29 -7.40
N ASP A 97 1.30 -6.18 -8.33
CA ASP A 97 1.27 -5.23 -9.44
C ASP A 97 0.66 -5.91 -10.67
N PRO A 98 -0.55 -5.51 -11.10
CA PRO A 98 -1.19 -6.09 -12.27
C PRO A 98 -0.50 -5.75 -13.60
N ASN A 99 0.45 -4.82 -13.62
CA ASN A 99 1.21 -4.46 -14.82
C ASN A 99 2.54 -5.21 -14.93
N GLU A 100 3.11 -5.67 -13.81
CA GLU A 100 4.42 -6.32 -13.79
C GLU A 100 4.33 -7.84 -13.50
N ASP A 101 3.17 -8.40 -13.15
CA ASP A 101 2.99 -9.82 -12.74
C ASP A 101 3.94 -10.26 -11.58
N PHE A 102 4.47 -9.29 -10.83
CA PHE A 102 5.36 -9.50 -9.70
C PHE A 102 4.66 -9.22 -8.36
N TYR A 103 5.11 -9.93 -7.33
CA TYR A 103 4.69 -9.73 -5.95
C TYR A 103 5.81 -9.04 -5.17
N PHE A 104 5.47 -7.94 -4.50
CA PHE A 104 6.38 -7.30 -3.56
C PHE A 104 6.16 -7.91 -2.17
N PRO A 105 7.13 -8.69 -1.64
CA PRO A 105 7.01 -9.26 -0.30
C PRO A 105 7.03 -8.14 0.75
N LEU A 106 6.06 -8.15 1.65
CA LEU A 106 6.06 -7.29 2.82
C LEU A 106 6.83 -8.01 3.92
N ILE A 107 8.13 -7.74 4.02
CA ILE A 107 8.95 -8.31 5.09
C ILE A 107 8.57 -7.61 6.39
N LYS A 108 7.85 -8.30 7.27
CA LYS A 108 7.82 -7.91 8.68
C LYS A 108 9.19 -8.25 9.26
N GLU A 109 10.03 -7.26 9.49
CA GLU A 109 11.07 -7.39 10.51
C GLU A 109 10.35 -7.39 11.87
N ASP A 110 10.40 -8.52 12.57
CA ASP A 110 9.97 -8.65 13.98
C ASP A 110 10.91 -7.88 14.93
#